data_AF-A0A7S0V180-F1
#
_entry.id   AF-A0A7S0V180-F1
#
_cell.length_a   1.000
_cell.length_b   1.000
_cell.length_c   1.000
_cell.angle_alpha   90.00
_cell.angle_beta   90.00
_cell.angle_gamma   90.00
#
_symmetry.space_group_name_H-M   'P 1'
#
loop_
_entity.id
_entity.type
_entity.pdbx_description
1 polymer ?
#
loop_
_entity_poly.entity_id
_entity_poly.type
_entity_poly.pdbx_seq_one_letter_code
_entity_poly.pdbx_strand_id
1 'polypeptide(L)'
;MSRLSARGTKKQPSRSQLQQRENGFSTSSAPAPLPTYDALRDANLRQHFESRGVQRFLQQKGWVDKQGRIIDLDKYRSKLNIIEQEFRYAEKTEFWRLKEEDQMRRDIQIKRERALQEAKRQDRARAIKEENRIRKGIILVARNAVKPEEKMPEQHLDVSQGETPQPQATQSDSDGEGGPEDYHGDAPQGGFFVTQQDTKDA
;
A
#
# COMPACT_ATOMS: atom_id res chain seq x y z
N MET A 1 58.18 39.32 67.21
CA MET A 1 58.33 38.50 65.99
C MET A 1 57.14 38.78 65.08
N SER A 2 57.33 39.51 63.97
CA SER A 2 56.25 39.88 63.04
C SER A 2 56.62 39.40 61.64
N ARG A 3 55.83 38.47 61.08
CA ARG A 3 55.98 37.99 59.70
C ARG A 3 55.02 38.77 58.80
N LEU A 4 55.53 39.77 58.09
CA LEU A 4 54.79 40.45 57.03
C LEU A 4 54.73 39.53 55.81
N SER A 5 53.52 39.08 55.48
CA SER A 5 53.20 38.27 54.31
C SER A 5 53.35 39.11 53.02
N ALA A 6 54.21 38.65 52.12
CA ALA A 6 54.42 39.26 50.80
C ALA A 6 53.15 39.08 49.95
N ARG A 7 52.44 40.18 49.69
CA ARG A 7 51.36 40.21 48.69
C ARG A 7 51.97 40.00 47.30
N GLY A 8 51.65 38.87 46.67
CA GLY A 8 52.08 38.56 45.31
C GLY A 8 51.63 39.64 44.34
N THR A 9 52.59 40.27 43.66
CA THR A 9 52.34 41.21 42.58
C THR A 9 51.84 40.42 41.36
N LYS A 10 50.59 40.66 40.95
CA LYS A 10 50.06 40.08 39.71
C LYS A 10 50.88 40.64 38.55
N LYS A 11 51.58 39.77 37.80
CA LYS A 11 52.30 40.15 36.59
C LYS A 11 51.33 40.76 35.59
N GLN A 12 51.65 41.95 35.08
CA GLN A 12 50.88 42.60 34.03
C GLN A 12 50.96 41.77 32.75
N PRO A 13 49.84 41.61 32.01
CA PRO A 13 49.85 40.88 30.75
C PRO A 13 50.78 41.56 29.73
N SER A 14 51.46 40.75 28.91
CA SER A 14 52.36 41.27 27.89
C SER A 14 51.58 42.00 26.80
N ARG A 15 52.24 42.96 26.12
CA ARG A 15 51.65 43.69 24.98
C ARG A 15 51.10 42.77 23.89
N SER A 16 51.75 41.62 23.66
CA SER A 16 51.28 40.58 22.74
C SER A 16 49.96 39.94 23.19
N GLN A 17 49.78 39.71 24.50
CA GLN A 17 48.52 39.20 25.05
C GLN A 17 47.40 40.22 24.94
N LEU A 18 47.70 41.52 25.06
CA LEU A 18 46.73 42.58 24.83
C LEU A 18 46.33 42.66 23.35
N GLN A 19 47.29 42.63 22.42
CA GLN A 19 47.01 42.61 20.98
C GLN A 19 46.21 41.38 20.54
N GLN A 20 46.49 40.19 21.09
CA GLN A 20 45.70 39.00 20.79
C GLN A 20 44.23 39.13 21.22
N ARG A 21 43.96 39.84 22.32
CA ARG A 21 42.60 40.13 22.77
C ARG A 21 41.91 41.14 21.86
N GLU A 22 42.65 42.14 21.39
CA GLU A 22 42.13 43.19 20.51
C GLU A 22 41.84 42.68 19.09
N ASN A 23 42.63 41.74 18.56
CA ASN A 23 42.48 41.21 17.21
C ASN A 23 41.16 40.47 16.94
N GLY A 24 40.43 40.04 17.98
CA GLY A 24 39.11 39.40 17.85
C GLY A 24 37.94 40.29 18.26
N PHE A 25 38.20 41.50 18.76
CA PHE A 25 37.19 42.40 19.30
C PHE A 25 36.69 43.34 18.19
N SER A 26 35.64 42.92 17.49
CA SER A 26 34.92 43.76 16.52
C SER A 26 33.61 44.25 17.11
N THR A 27 33.33 45.54 17.03
CA THR A 27 32.06 46.17 17.45
C THR A 27 31.02 46.25 16.32
N SER A 28 31.23 45.55 15.19
CA SER A 28 30.30 45.60 14.07
C SER A 28 28.95 44.97 14.43
N SER A 29 27.90 45.77 14.56
CA SER A 29 26.51 45.28 14.67
C SER A 29 25.94 44.94 13.29
N ALA A 30 26.55 43.99 12.60
CA ALA A 30 25.88 43.38 11.46
C ALA A 30 24.72 42.51 11.99
N PRO A 31 23.54 42.47 11.34
CA PRO A 31 22.47 41.55 11.69
C PRO A 31 22.92 40.12 11.31
N ALA A 32 23.71 39.50 12.19
CA ALA A 32 24.06 38.10 12.13
C ALA A 32 23.08 37.30 13.01
N PRO A 33 22.68 36.09 12.60
CA PRO A 33 21.90 35.22 13.47
C PRO A 33 22.68 34.97 14.76
N LEU A 34 21.99 35.09 15.90
CA LEU A 34 22.59 34.78 17.20
C LEU A 34 23.10 33.34 17.17
N PRO A 35 24.30 33.07 17.73
CA PRO A 35 24.80 31.71 17.86
C PRO A 35 23.78 30.84 18.59
N THR A 36 23.44 29.68 18.02
CA THR A 36 22.56 28.72 18.69
C THR A 36 23.32 28.10 19.86
N TYR A 37 22.92 28.45 21.07
CA TYR A 37 23.51 27.92 22.28
C TYR A 37 22.93 26.53 22.59
N ASP A 38 23.81 25.54 22.79
CA ASP A 38 23.44 24.18 23.19
C ASP A 38 23.79 23.96 24.67
N ALA A 39 22.76 23.97 25.52
CA ALA A 39 22.90 23.78 26.96
C ALA A 39 23.43 22.38 27.31
N LEU A 40 23.16 21.35 26.50
CA LEU A 40 23.57 19.97 26.79
C LEU A 40 25.08 19.80 26.69
N ARG A 41 25.74 20.61 25.85
CA ARG A 41 27.20 20.60 25.66
C ARG A 41 27.92 21.60 26.57
N ASP A 42 27.20 22.36 27.40
CA ASP A 42 27.83 23.31 28.33
C ASP A 42 28.47 22.58 29.51
N ALA A 43 29.78 22.81 29.69
CA ALA A 43 30.55 22.27 30.80
C ALA A 43 30.05 22.76 32.17
N ASN A 44 29.52 23.99 32.25
CA ASN A 44 29.05 24.57 33.51
C ASN A 44 27.72 23.95 33.96
N LEU A 45 26.92 23.45 33.02
CA LEU A 45 25.63 22.81 33.29
C LEU A 45 25.73 21.29 33.43
N ARG A 46 26.93 20.73 33.28
CA ARG A 46 27.15 19.28 33.33
C ARG A 46 26.59 18.63 34.61
N GLN A 47 26.82 19.24 35.78
CA GLN A 47 26.34 18.71 37.05
C GLN A 47 24.80 18.66 37.13
N HIS A 48 24.11 19.62 36.51
CA HIS A 48 22.65 19.61 36.44
C HIS A 48 22.14 18.43 35.61
N PHE A 49 22.78 18.15 34.48
CA PHE A 49 22.41 17.04 33.59
C PHE A 49 22.87 15.66 34.08
N GLU A 50 23.85 15.58 34.98
CA GLU A 50 24.25 14.34 35.68
C GLU A 50 23.20 13.87 36.72
N SER A 51 22.25 14.73 37.11
CA SER A 51 21.16 14.34 38.01
C SER A 51 20.29 13.24 37.40
N ARG A 52 20.08 12.14 38.16
CA ARG A 52 19.32 10.97 37.68
C ARG A 52 17.91 11.30 37.18
N GLY A 53 17.23 12.25 37.81
CA GLY A 53 15.88 12.67 37.39
C GLY A 53 15.88 13.31 36.00
N VAL A 54 16.81 14.24 35.78
CA VAL A 54 17.00 14.93 34.50
C VAL A 54 17.49 13.94 33.45
N GLN A 55 18.43 13.07 33.80
CA GLN A 55 18.97 12.06 32.89
C GLN A 55 17.88 11.09 32.41
N ARG A 56 17.00 10.62 33.31
CA ARG A 56 15.86 9.76 32.94
C ARG A 56 14.91 10.46 31.98
N PHE A 57 14.63 11.75 32.23
CA PHE A 57 13.80 12.56 31.34
C PHE A 57 14.45 12.72 29.95
N LEU A 58 15.75 13.04 29.90
CA LEU A 58 16.49 13.20 28.65
C LEU A 58 16.61 11.89 27.86
N GLN A 59 16.76 10.75 28.56
CA GLN A 59 16.75 9.42 27.95
C GLN A 59 15.38 9.08 27.37
N GLN A 60 14.29 9.33 28.12
CA GLN A 60 12.94 9.12 27.62
C GLN A 60 12.64 9.94 26.36
N LYS A 61 13.19 11.15 26.30
CA LYS A 61 13.04 12.06 25.16
C LYS A 61 14.04 11.80 24.02
N GLY A 62 15.00 10.89 24.20
CA GLY A 62 15.98 10.52 23.15
C GLY A 62 17.09 11.54 22.90
N TRP A 63 17.32 12.48 23.81
CA TRP A 63 18.45 13.43 23.73
C TRP A 63 19.76 12.82 24.21
N VAL A 64 19.66 11.79 25.05
CA VAL A 64 20.79 11.14 25.71
C VAL A 64 20.62 9.62 25.61
N ASP A 65 21.72 8.93 25.32
CA ASP A 65 21.80 7.47 25.24
C ASP A 65 21.70 6.82 26.65
N LYS A 66 21.52 5.50 26.71
CA LYS A 66 21.47 4.74 27.97
C LYS A 66 22.74 4.93 28.82
N GLN A 67 23.86 5.19 28.16
CA GLN A 67 25.18 5.44 28.74
C GLN A 67 25.40 6.92 29.13
N GLY A 68 24.42 7.80 28.93
CA GLY A 68 24.55 9.22 29.30
C GLY A 68 25.23 10.10 28.24
N ARG A 69 25.45 9.60 27.02
CA ARG A 69 26.05 10.36 25.92
C ARG A 69 25.00 11.15 25.16
N ILE A 70 25.31 12.39 24.79
CA ILE A 70 24.41 13.27 24.02
C ILE A 70 24.26 12.71 22.59
N ILE A 71 23.02 12.59 22.13
CA ILE A 71 22.68 12.11 20.80
C ILE A 71 22.62 13.32 19.86
N ASP A 72 23.47 13.33 18.83
CA ASP A 72 23.42 14.34 17.78
C ASP A 72 22.41 13.93 16.72
N LEU A 73 21.21 14.51 16.77
CA LEU A 73 20.09 14.16 15.88
C LEU A 73 20.38 14.48 14.41
N ASP A 74 21.12 15.56 14.14
CA ASP A 74 21.45 15.95 12.76
C ASP A 74 22.35 14.91 12.09
N LYS A 75 23.26 14.31 12.87
CA LYS A 75 24.10 13.21 12.39
C LYS A 75 23.30 11.97 12.00
N TYR A 76 22.17 11.71 12.66
CA TYR A 76 21.33 10.53 12.42
C TYR A 76 20.13 10.79 11.51
N ARG A 77 19.84 12.05 11.18
CA ARG A 77 18.68 12.46 10.37
C ARG A 77 18.56 11.71 9.05
N SER A 78 19.67 11.52 8.34
CA SER A 78 19.68 10.73 7.09
C SER A 78 19.29 9.27 7.31
N LYS A 79 19.80 8.62 8.37
CA LYS A 79 19.46 7.23 8.69
C LYS A 79 18.01 7.08 9.11
N LEU A 80 17.50 8.01 9.91
CA LEU A 80 16.09 8.03 10.32
C LEU A 80 15.17 8.20 9.12
N ASN A 81 15.51 9.07 8.18
CA ASN A 81 14.74 9.25 6.95
C ASN A 81 14.71 7.96 6.10
N ILE A 82 15.84 7.26 5.97
CA ILE A 82 15.89 5.98 5.24
C ILE A 82 14.97 4.97 5.94
N ILE A 83 15.09 4.81 7.26
CA ILE A 83 14.25 3.88 8.03
C ILE A 83 12.76 4.21 7.85
N GLU A 84 12.39 5.49 7.88
CA GLU A 84 11.00 5.92 7.68
C GLU A 84 10.50 5.58 6.26
N GLN A 85 11.32 5.78 5.25
CA GLN A 85 11.00 5.40 3.87
C GLN A 85 10.82 3.88 3.72
N GLU A 86 11.72 3.10 4.30
CA GLU A 86 11.64 1.63 4.31
C GLU A 86 10.38 1.15 5.02
N PHE A 87 10.02 1.76 6.15
CA PHE A 87 8.78 1.46 6.86
C PHE A 87 7.55 1.72 5.99
N ARG A 88 7.48 2.89 5.34
CA ARG A 88 6.37 3.21 4.44
C ARG A 88 6.28 2.26 3.26
N TYR A 89 7.42 1.86 2.72
CA TYR A 89 7.47 0.89 1.62
C TYR A 89 6.97 -0.49 2.08
N ALA A 90 7.43 -0.95 3.25
CA ALA A 90 6.99 -2.21 3.84
C ALA A 90 5.48 -2.22 4.15
N GLU A 91 4.97 -1.16 4.77
CA GLU A 91 3.53 -0.98 5.06
C GLU A 91 2.69 -1.03 3.78
N LYS A 92 3.10 -0.30 2.74
CA LYS A 92 2.42 -0.31 1.45
C LYS A 92 2.45 -1.69 0.80
N THR A 93 3.58 -2.37 0.85
CA THR A 93 3.74 -3.71 0.27
C THR A 93 2.82 -4.72 0.94
N GLU A 94 2.78 -4.74 2.27
CA GLU A 94 1.88 -5.62 3.02
C GLU A 94 0.41 -5.27 2.76
N PHE A 95 0.06 -3.98 2.70
CA PHE A 95 -1.29 -3.56 2.35
C PHE A 95 -1.76 -4.12 0.99
N TRP A 96 -0.92 -4.06 -0.04
CA TRP A 96 -1.26 -4.62 -1.36
C TRP A 96 -1.37 -6.14 -1.32
N ARG A 97 -0.47 -6.81 -0.61
CA ARG A 97 -0.51 -8.26 -0.44
C ARG A 97 -1.83 -8.72 0.18
N LEU A 98 -2.27 -8.08 1.26
CA LEU A 98 -3.55 -8.41 1.90
C LEU A 98 -4.73 -8.14 0.96
N LYS A 99 -4.70 -7.02 0.25
CA LYS A 99 -5.75 -6.65 -0.71
C LYS A 99 -5.85 -7.65 -1.87
N GLU A 100 -4.73 -8.08 -2.42
CA GLU A 100 -4.67 -9.10 -3.48
C GLU A 100 -5.18 -10.45 -2.99
N GLU A 101 -4.81 -10.87 -1.77
CA GLU A 101 -5.32 -12.10 -1.18
C GLU A 101 -6.84 -12.07 -1.01
N ASP A 102 -7.39 -10.97 -0.50
CA ASP A 102 -8.84 -10.79 -0.35
C ASP A 102 -9.57 -10.75 -1.69
N GLN A 103 -8.99 -10.12 -2.71
CA GLN A 103 -9.54 -10.13 -4.07
C GLN A 103 -9.55 -11.55 -4.66
N MET A 104 -8.42 -12.26 -4.54
CA MET A 104 -8.31 -13.65 -5.01
C MET A 104 -9.35 -14.55 -4.34
N ARG A 105 -9.57 -14.39 -3.03
CA ARG A 105 -10.60 -15.14 -2.29
C ARG A 105 -12.00 -14.87 -2.84
N ARG A 106 -12.34 -13.61 -3.11
CA ARG A 106 -13.64 -13.23 -3.70
C ARG A 106 -13.81 -13.82 -5.09
N ASP A 107 -12.79 -13.73 -5.93
CA ASP A 107 -12.83 -14.27 -7.29
C ASP A 107 -13.01 -15.79 -7.30
N ILE A 108 -12.33 -16.50 -6.41
CA ILE A 108 -12.51 -17.95 -6.25
C ILE A 108 -13.95 -18.28 -5.84
N GLN A 109 -14.52 -17.53 -4.91
CA GLN A 109 -15.91 -17.74 -4.47
C GLN A 109 -16.90 -17.51 -5.62
N ILE A 110 -16.75 -16.41 -6.37
CA ILE A 110 -17.59 -16.10 -7.53
C ILE A 110 -17.47 -17.19 -8.61
N LYS A 111 -16.24 -17.62 -8.93
CA LYS A 111 -16.01 -18.70 -9.90
C LYS A 111 -16.67 -20.01 -9.46
N ARG A 112 -16.55 -20.35 -8.17
CA ARG A 112 -17.17 -21.54 -7.60
C ARG A 112 -18.69 -21.47 -7.68
N GLU A 113 -19.27 -20.33 -7.32
CA GLU A 113 -20.72 -20.14 -7.40
C GLU A 113 -21.22 -20.23 -8.84
N ARG A 114 -20.53 -19.56 -9.78
CA ARG A 114 -20.87 -19.60 -11.21
C ARG A 114 -20.85 -21.03 -11.75
N ALA A 115 -19.81 -21.81 -11.42
CA ALA A 115 -19.72 -23.21 -11.82
C ALA A 115 -20.87 -24.06 -11.26
N LEU A 116 -21.26 -23.84 -9.99
CA LEU A 116 -22.40 -24.52 -9.38
C LEU A 116 -23.73 -24.15 -10.04
N GLN A 117 -23.94 -22.87 -10.36
CA GLN A 117 -25.14 -22.41 -11.04
C GLN A 117 -25.23 -22.99 -12.47
N GLU A 118 -24.11 -23.03 -13.19
CA GLU A 118 -24.06 -23.63 -14.52
C GLU A 118 -24.36 -25.13 -14.49
N ALA A 119 -23.76 -25.88 -13.55
CA ALA A 119 -24.05 -27.28 -13.36
C ALA A 119 -25.54 -27.53 -13.10
N LYS A 120 -26.15 -26.76 -12.18
CA LYS A 120 -27.61 -26.82 -11.91
C LYS A 120 -28.44 -26.54 -13.17
N ARG A 121 -28.04 -25.57 -13.99
CA ARG A 121 -28.73 -25.24 -15.25
C ARG A 121 -28.63 -26.39 -16.25
N GLN A 122 -27.45 -27.01 -16.37
CA GLN A 122 -27.23 -28.16 -17.24
C GLN A 122 -28.06 -29.37 -16.78
N ASP A 123 -28.13 -29.64 -15.48
CA ASP A 123 -28.92 -30.75 -14.92
C ASP A 123 -30.41 -30.55 -15.20
N ARG A 124 -30.94 -29.34 -15.01
CA ARG A 124 -32.33 -29.01 -15.36
C ARG A 124 -32.59 -29.20 -16.85
N ALA A 125 -31.67 -28.76 -17.71
CA ALA A 125 -31.82 -28.92 -19.16
C ALA A 125 -31.81 -30.40 -19.58
N ARG A 126 -30.98 -31.23 -18.94
CA ARG A 126 -30.96 -32.69 -19.17
C ARG A 126 -32.27 -33.34 -18.74
N ALA A 127 -32.78 -33.00 -17.56
CA ALA A 127 -34.06 -33.50 -17.05
C ALA A 127 -35.23 -33.17 -18.01
N ILE A 128 -35.31 -31.92 -18.49
CA ILE A 128 -36.35 -31.50 -19.45
C ILE A 128 -36.21 -32.26 -20.78
N LYS A 129 -34.98 -32.48 -21.27
CA LYS A 129 -34.76 -33.26 -22.50
C LYS A 129 -35.20 -34.72 -22.34
N GLU A 130 -34.90 -35.33 -21.21
CA GLU A 130 -35.30 -36.70 -20.89
C GLU A 130 -36.82 -36.82 -20.76
N GLU A 131 -37.47 -35.90 -20.04
CA GLU A 131 -38.92 -35.85 -19.92
C GLU A 131 -39.59 -35.69 -21.29
N ASN A 132 -39.10 -34.77 -22.13
CA ASN A 132 -39.61 -34.58 -23.49
C ASN A 132 -39.39 -35.82 -24.36
N ARG A 133 -38.28 -36.54 -24.18
CA ARG A 133 -38.02 -37.81 -24.88
C ARG A 133 -39.03 -38.88 -24.48
N ILE A 134 -39.29 -39.03 -23.18
CA ILE A 134 -40.29 -39.96 -22.65
C ILE A 134 -41.68 -39.60 -23.17
N ARG A 135 -42.06 -38.32 -23.09
CA ARG A 135 -43.35 -37.80 -23.56
C ARG A 135 -43.56 -38.09 -25.05
N LYS A 136 -42.55 -37.83 -25.90
CA LYS A 136 -42.60 -38.17 -27.33
C LYS A 136 -42.74 -39.68 -27.55
N GLY A 137 -42.04 -40.50 -26.77
CA GLY A 137 -42.16 -41.96 -26.81
C GLY A 137 -43.58 -42.43 -26.49
N ILE A 138 -44.18 -41.90 -25.42
CA ILE A 138 -45.57 -42.22 -25.03
C ILE A 138 -46.55 -41.81 -26.14
N ILE A 139 -46.41 -40.60 -26.70
CA ILE A 139 -47.28 -40.12 -27.80
C ILE A 139 -47.17 -41.04 -29.02
N LEU A 140 -45.96 -41.47 -29.38
CA LEU A 140 -45.74 -42.40 -30.50
C LEU A 140 -46.40 -43.76 -30.26
N VAL A 141 -46.24 -44.33 -29.06
CA VAL A 141 -46.88 -45.60 -28.69
C VAL A 141 -48.39 -45.47 -28.69
N ALA A 142 -48.95 -44.40 -28.10
CA ALA A 142 -50.38 -44.14 -28.10
C ALA A 142 -50.94 -43.97 -29.53
N ARG A 143 -50.23 -43.22 -30.39
CA ARG A 143 -50.60 -43.05 -31.80
C ARG A 143 -50.59 -44.37 -32.57
N ASN A 144 -49.63 -45.26 -32.30
CA ASN A 144 -49.55 -46.57 -32.96
C ASN A 144 -50.57 -47.58 -32.41
N ALA A 145 -51.00 -47.43 -31.15
CA ALA A 145 -52.05 -48.24 -30.55
C ALA A 145 -53.44 -47.87 -31.10
N VAL A 146 -53.64 -46.61 -31.50
CA VAL A 146 -54.83 -46.15 -32.23
C VAL A 146 -54.60 -46.33 -33.74
N LYS A 147 -54.79 -47.54 -34.27
CA LYS A 147 -54.98 -47.70 -35.72
C LYS A 147 -56.31 -47.03 -36.12
N PRO A 148 -56.33 -46.14 -37.14
CA PRO A 148 -57.57 -45.63 -37.68
C PRO A 148 -58.24 -46.72 -38.53
N GLU A 149 -59.52 -47.02 -38.27
CA GLU A 149 -60.39 -47.59 -39.30
C GLU A 149 -60.55 -46.56 -40.43
N GLU A 150 -60.40 -47.01 -41.68
CA GLU A 150 -60.60 -46.21 -42.89
C GLU A 150 -62.07 -45.86 -43.13
N LYS A 151 -62.38 -44.61 -43.54
CA LYS A 151 -62.91 -44.26 -44.89
C LYS A 151 -63.32 -42.78 -45.07
N MET A 152 -62.70 -42.16 -46.09
CA MET A 152 -63.27 -41.34 -47.21
C MET A 152 -63.90 -39.94 -46.91
N PRO A 153 -64.16 -39.10 -47.93
CA PRO A 153 -63.24 -38.15 -48.57
C PRO A 153 -63.69 -36.67 -48.43
N GLU A 154 -62.84 -35.78 -48.95
CA GLU A 154 -62.93 -34.32 -49.04
C GLU A 154 -64.33 -33.67 -49.07
N GLN A 155 -64.51 -32.63 -48.23
CA GLN A 155 -65.22 -31.42 -48.63
C GLN A 155 -64.45 -30.18 -48.17
N HIS A 156 -64.04 -29.41 -49.17
CA HIS A 156 -63.45 -28.09 -49.08
C HIS A 156 -64.52 -27.08 -48.64
N LEU A 157 -64.31 -26.36 -47.54
CA LEU A 157 -65.02 -25.11 -47.26
C LEU A 157 -64.06 -24.05 -46.74
N ASP A 158 -64.20 -22.89 -47.36
CA ASP A 158 -63.42 -21.68 -47.29
C ASP A 158 -63.64 -20.89 -45.98
N VAL A 159 -62.60 -20.12 -45.63
CA VAL A 159 -62.64 -18.79 -44.96
C VAL A 159 -63.26 -18.67 -43.57
N SER A 160 -62.45 -18.32 -42.57
CA SER A 160 -62.48 -16.96 -42.00
C SER A 160 -61.28 -16.69 -41.09
N GLN A 161 -60.88 -15.43 -41.12
CA GLN A 161 -59.69 -14.84 -40.53
C GLN A 161 -59.80 -14.80 -38.99
N GLY A 162 -58.68 -15.05 -38.30
CA GLY A 162 -58.58 -14.98 -36.84
C GLY A 162 -57.16 -14.64 -36.40
N GLU A 163 -56.87 -13.35 -36.43
CA GLU A 163 -55.83 -12.58 -35.73
C GLU A 163 -54.75 -13.35 -34.94
N THR A 164 -53.51 -13.22 -35.39
CA THR A 164 -52.29 -13.42 -34.60
C THR A 164 -52.13 -12.32 -33.54
N PRO A 165 -52.00 -12.62 -32.24
CA PRO A 165 -51.42 -11.68 -31.30
C PRO A 165 -49.89 -11.75 -31.37
N GLN A 166 -49.28 -10.60 -31.69
CA GLN A 166 -47.85 -10.35 -31.51
C GLN A 166 -47.42 -10.59 -30.04
N PRO A 167 -46.32 -11.29 -29.76
CA PRO A 167 -45.66 -11.16 -28.48
C PRO A 167 -44.89 -9.84 -28.44
N GLN A 168 -45.34 -8.92 -27.57
CA GLN A 168 -44.59 -7.72 -27.21
C GLN A 168 -43.28 -8.10 -26.54
N ALA A 169 -42.19 -7.56 -27.06
CA ALA A 169 -40.88 -7.60 -26.43
C ALA A 169 -40.93 -6.75 -25.15
N THR A 170 -40.88 -7.39 -23.99
CA THR A 170 -40.47 -6.72 -22.75
C THR A 170 -38.96 -6.61 -22.74
N GLN A 171 -38.52 -5.36 -22.72
CA GLN A 171 -37.16 -4.88 -22.52
C GLN A 171 -36.50 -5.63 -21.36
N SER A 172 -35.38 -6.27 -21.66
CA SER A 172 -34.39 -6.63 -20.64
C SER A 172 -33.53 -5.40 -20.46
N ASP A 173 -33.57 -4.83 -19.27
CA ASP A 173 -32.52 -3.93 -18.79
C ASP A 173 -31.22 -4.75 -18.74
N SER A 174 -30.44 -4.64 -19.80
CA SER A 174 -29.06 -5.08 -19.83
C SER A 174 -28.25 -4.09 -19.02
N ASP A 175 -27.88 -4.50 -17.81
CA ASP A 175 -26.82 -3.88 -17.02
C ASP A 175 -25.60 -3.66 -17.91
N GLY A 176 -25.15 -2.41 -17.92
CA GLY A 176 -24.07 -1.92 -18.77
C GLY A 176 -22.80 -2.75 -18.63
N GLU A 177 -22.25 -3.05 -19.81
CA GLU A 177 -20.90 -3.53 -20.03
C GLU A 177 -19.88 -2.61 -19.33
N GLY A 178 -19.36 -3.05 -18.19
CA GLY A 178 -18.04 -2.62 -17.72
C GLY A 178 -17.00 -3.41 -18.50
N GLY A 179 -16.60 -2.91 -19.67
CA GLY A 179 -15.52 -3.47 -20.45
C GLY A 179 -14.21 -3.55 -19.65
N PRO A 180 -13.36 -4.57 -19.88
CA PRO A 180 -12.02 -4.55 -19.35
C PRO A 180 -11.25 -3.39 -19.99
N GLU A 181 -10.91 -2.37 -19.20
CA GLU A 181 -9.85 -1.45 -19.58
C GLU A 181 -8.55 -2.26 -19.66
N ASP A 182 -8.11 -2.54 -20.88
CA ASP A 182 -6.77 -2.98 -21.18
C ASP A 182 -5.79 -1.89 -20.72
N TYR A 183 -5.37 -2.00 -19.46
CA TYR A 183 -4.24 -1.25 -18.94
C TYR A 183 -3.00 -1.72 -19.70
N HIS A 184 -2.61 -0.94 -20.70
CA HIS A 184 -1.26 -0.94 -21.22
C HIS A 184 -0.32 -0.56 -20.06
N GLY A 185 0.24 -1.58 -19.42
CA GLY A 185 1.38 -1.42 -18.54
C GLY A 185 2.55 -0.92 -19.38
N ASP A 186 2.83 0.38 -19.29
CA ASP A 186 4.13 0.92 -19.64
C ASP A 186 5.18 0.19 -18.82
N ALA A 187 5.94 -0.66 -19.52
CA ALA A 187 7.10 -1.32 -18.97
C ALA A 187 8.09 -0.25 -18.46
N PRO A 188 8.57 -0.32 -17.21
CA PRO A 188 9.72 0.46 -16.83
C PRO A 188 10.90 -0.02 -17.68
N GLN A 189 11.37 0.85 -18.59
CA GLN A 189 12.69 0.72 -19.22
C GLN A 189 13.77 0.88 -18.14
N GLY A 190 13.94 -0.16 -17.33
CA GLY A 190 15.06 -0.32 -16.41
C GLY A 190 16.19 -1.01 -17.15
N GLY A 191 17.06 -0.23 -17.78
CA GLY A 191 18.29 -0.73 -18.40
C GLY A 191 19.16 -1.46 -17.38
N PHE A 192 19.31 -2.77 -17.58
CA PHE A 192 20.25 -3.60 -16.84
C PHE A 192 21.62 -3.48 -17.52
N PHE A 193 22.43 -2.53 -17.09
CA PHE A 193 23.86 -2.47 -17.44
C PHE A 193 24.64 -3.32 -16.44
N VAL A 194 24.87 -4.59 -16.79
CA VAL A 194 25.97 -5.37 -16.22
C VAL A 194 27.19 -5.06 -17.07
N THR A 195 28.12 -4.26 -16.53
CA THR A 195 29.49 -4.24 -17.01
C THR A 195 30.34 -4.99 -16.00
N GLN A 196 31.08 -5.95 -16.53
CA GLN A 196 32.02 -6.82 -15.84
C GLN A 196 33.00 -5.98 -15.01
N GLN A 197 33.13 -6.31 -13.73
CA GLN A 197 34.34 -5.98 -12.99
C GLN A 197 35.34 -7.09 -13.28
N ASP A 198 36.38 -6.74 -14.04
CA ASP A 198 37.60 -7.52 -14.18
C ASP A 198 38.20 -7.73 -12.77
N THR A 199 38.17 -8.97 -12.31
CA THR A 199 39.07 -9.42 -11.24
C THR A 199 40.44 -9.67 -11.86
N LYS A 200 41.36 -8.70 -11.67
CA LYS A 200 42.80 -8.96 -11.76
C LYS A 200 43.38 -8.92 -10.36
N ASP A 201 43.46 -10.10 -9.76
CA ASP A 201 44.45 -10.43 -8.75
C ASP A 201 45.77 -10.75 -9.46
N ALA A 202 46.83 -9.99 -9.16
CA ALA A 202 48.26 -10.36 -9.07
C ALA A 202 49.14 -9.10 -9.14
#